data_AF-A0A6J2Y172-F1
#
_entry.id   AF-A0A6J2Y172-F1
#
_cell.length_a   1.000
_cell.length_b   1.000
_cell.length_c   1.000
_cell.angle_alpha   90.00
_cell.angle_beta   90.00
_cell.angle_gamma   90.00
#
_symmetry.space_group_name_H-M   'P 1'
#
loop_
_entity.id
_entity.type
_entity.pdbx_description
1 polymer ?
#
loop_
_entity_poly.entity_id
_entity_poly.type
_entity_poly.pdbx_seq_one_letter_code
_entity_poly.pdbx_strand_id
1 'polypeptide(L)'
;MQFGQFISHDFTQSMDMSYANGSAISCCDLEGTSILPPESTHYACMPIPLPHEDQFYGTFKQKCMNFVRSALAPSHDCTLGYSEQ
;
A
#
# COMPACT_ATOMS: atom_id res chain seq x y z
N MET A 1 -12.65 7.31 -20.97
CA MET A 1 -11.25 7.60 -21.33
C MET A 1 -10.46 6.29 -21.26
N GLN A 2 -10.19 5.62 -22.39
CA GLN A 2 -9.56 4.29 -22.39
C GLN A 2 -8.10 4.31 -22.86
N PHE A 3 -7.78 5.15 -23.85
CA PHE A 3 -6.44 5.18 -24.44
C PHE A 3 -5.36 5.73 -23.49
N GLY A 4 -5.73 6.62 -22.57
CA GLY A 4 -4.81 7.12 -21.54
C GLY A 4 -4.33 6.03 -20.57
N GLN A 5 -5.24 5.14 -20.14
CA GLN A 5 -4.86 3.99 -19.32
C GLN A 5 -3.96 3.02 -20.09
N PHE A 6 -4.27 2.77 -21.37
CA PHE A 6 -3.45 1.92 -22.24
C PHE A 6 -2.01 2.43 -22.33
N ILE A 7 -1.82 3.73 -22.61
CA ILE A 7 -0.48 4.34 -22.64
C ILE A 7 0.19 4.24 -21.28
N SER A 8 -0.50 4.57 -20.18
CA SER A 8 0.11 4.51 -18.84
C SER A 8 0.64 3.11 -18.51
N HIS A 9 -0.09 2.06 -18.89
CA HIS A 9 0.30 0.68 -18.64
C HIS A 9 1.44 0.19 -19.56
N ASP A 10 1.72 0.88 -20.67
CA ASP A 10 2.85 0.59 -21.57
C ASP A 10 4.17 1.22 -21.05
N PHE A 11 4.07 2.37 -20.38
CA PHE A 11 5.25 3.11 -19.91
C PHE A 11 5.67 2.85 -18.47
N THR A 12 4.72 2.58 -17.56
CA THR A 12 5.02 2.54 -16.13
C THR A 12 4.21 1.48 -15.39
N GLN A 13 4.88 0.72 -14.54
CA GLN A 13 4.26 -0.20 -13.59
C GLN A 13 5.17 -0.38 -12.36
N SER A 14 4.78 0.20 -11.23
CA SER A 14 5.40 -0.07 -9.94
C SER A 14 4.71 -1.28 -9.29
N MET A 15 5.50 -2.15 -8.68
CA MET A 15 4.97 -3.28 -7.91
C MET A 15 4.84 -2.90 -6.44
N ASP A 16 3.92 -3.51 -5.71
CA ASP A 16 3.83 -3.37 -4.25
C ASP A 16 4.76 -4.37 -3.55
N MET A 17 5.23 -4.00 -2.35
CA MET A 17 5.93 -4.95 -1.48
C MET A 17 5.01 -6.15 -1.15
N SER A 18 5.58 -7.35 -1.14
CA SER A 18 4.88 -8.58 -0.75
C SER A 18 5.75 -9.40 0.22
N TYR A 19 5.14 -10.37 0.88
CA TYR A 19 5.88 -11.33 1.70
C TYR A 19 6.76 -12.24 0.83
N ALA A 20 7.77 -12.88 1.43
CA ALA A 20 8.67 -13.78 0.71
C ALA A 20 7.97 -14.98 0.02
N ASN A 21 6.78 -15.37 0.50
CA ASN A 21 5.92 -16.38 -0.12
C ASN A 21 5.02 -15.82 -1.23
N GLY A 22 5.12 -14.52 -1.56
CA GLY A 22 4.30 -13.82 -2.54
C GLY A 22 2.92 -13.39 -2.04
N SER A 23 2.56 -13.63 -0.78
CA SER A 23 1.26 -13.18 -0.27
C SER A 23 1.23 -11.66 -0.09
N ALA A 24 0.06 -11.06 -0.32
CA ALA A 24 -0.16 -9.64 -0.11
C ALA A 24 -0.02 -9.25 1.38
N ILE A 25 0.42 -8.02 1.61
CA ILE A 25 0.52 -7.43 2.94
C ILE A 25 -0.80 -6.73 3.27
N SER A 26 -1.37 -6.99 4.45
CA SER A 26 -2.50 -6.24 5.01
C SER A 26 -2.00 -5.31 6.10
N CYS A 27 -2.37 -4.04 6.02
CA CYS A 27 -2.04 -2.98 6.96
C CYS A 27 -3.24 -2.54 7.83
N CYS A 28 -4.42 -3.02 7.46
CA CYS A 28 -5.63 -2.92 8.26
C CYS A 28 -5.92 -4.27 8.92
N ASP A 29 -6.73 -4.23 9.98
CA ASP A 29 -7.37 -5.43 10.49
C ASP A 29 -8.27 -6.10 9.44
N LEU A 30 -8.69 -7.33 9.70
CA LEU A 30 -9.49 -8.12 8.75
C LEU A 30 -10.82 -7.44 8.36
N GLU A 31 -11.36 -6.58 9.23
CA GLU A 31 -12.63 -5.89 9.02
C GLU A 31 -12.47 -4.45 8.46
N GLY A 32 -11.24 -3.94 8.33
CA GLY A 32 -10.97 -2.54 7.96
C GLY A 32 -11.42 -1.51 9.01
N THR A 33 -11.70 -1.95 10.23
CA THR A 33 -12.20 -1.12 11.34
C THR A 33 -11.08 -0.45 12.12
N SER A 34 -9.84 -0.91 11.96
CA SER A 34 -8.68 -0.35 12.65
C SER A 34 -7.39 -0.54 11.86
N ILE A 35 -6.43 0.35 12.13
CA ILE A 35 -5.04 0.19 11.68
C ILE A 35 -4.36 -0.83 12.60
N LEU A 36 -3.54 -1.70 12.03
CA LEU A 36 -2.79 -2.69 12.80
C LEU A 36 -1.87 -2.01 13.84
N PRO A 37 -1.69 -2.60 15.04
CA PRO A 37 -0.75 -2.08 16.02
C PRO A 37 0.71 -2.22 15.54
N PRO A 38 1.64 -1.36 16.00
CA PRO A 38 3.02 -1.30 15.50
C PRO A 38 3.76 -2.64 15.53
N GLU A 39 3.48 -3.49 16.51
CA GLU A 39 4.11 -4.80 16.70
C GLU A 39 3.72 -5.82 15.62
N SER A 40 2.57 -5.62 14.98
CA SER A 40 2.03 -6.47 13.92
C SER A 40 2.09 -5.81 12.53
N THR A 41 2.61 -4.59 12.48
CA THR A 41 2.64 -3.78 11.25
C THR A 41 3.90 -4.09 10.46
N HIS A 42 3.74 -4.50 9.21
CA HIS A 42 4.87 -4.68 8.30
C HIS A 42 5.52 -3.33 7.98
N TYR A 43 6.85 -3.27 7.79
CA TYR A 43 7.56 -2.00 7.54
C TYR A 43 7.07 -1.26 6.27
N ALA A 44 6.55 -2.01 5.31
CA ALA A 44 6.01 -1.48 4.06
C ALA A 44 4.60 -0.88 4.22
N CYS A 45 3.97 -0.98 5.38
CA CYS A 45 2.64 -0.45 5.59
C CYS A 45 2.62 1.08 5.64
N MET A 46 1.66 1.65 4.93
CA MET A 46 1.35 3.08 4.98
C MET A 46 -0.18 3.26 4.94
N PRO A 47 -0.92 2.69 5.91
CA PRO A 47 -2.37 2.64 5.88
C PRO A 47 -2.96 4.06 5.85
N ILE A 48 -4.07 4.21 5.14
CA ILE A 48 -4.77 5.49 5.03
C ILE A 48 -5.86 5.52 6.11
N PRO A 49 -5.74 6.40 7.14
CA PRO A 49 -6.76 6.52 8.17
C PRO A 49 -8.02 7.16 7.57
N LEU A 50 -9.18 6.55 7.85
CA LEU A 50 -10.47 7.08 7.44
C LEU A 50 -11.14 7.78 8.63
N PRO A 51 -11.62 9.03 8.45
CA PRO A 51 -12.42 9.70 9.47
C PRO A 51 -13.69 8.93 9.79
N HIS A 52 -14.16 9.03 11.03
CA HIS A 52 -15.40 8.38 11.44
C HIS A 52 -16.62 8.97 10.72
N GLU A 53 -16.58 10.26 10.41
CA GLU A 53 -17.61 11.01 9.67
C GLU A 53 -17.35 11.03 8.15
N ASP A 54 -16.55 10.09 7.64
CA ASP A 54 -16.39 9.94 6.18
C ASP A 54 -17.76 9.67 5.54
N GLN A 55 -18.10 10.46 4.51
CA GLN A 55 -19.42 10.46 3.88
C GLN A 55 -19.82 9.10 3.28
N PHE A 56 -18.83 8.30 2.88
CA PHE A 56 -19.06 6.99 2.29
C PHE A 56 -18.69 5.88 3.27
N TYR A 57 -17.44 5.86 3.72
CA TYR A 57 -16.88 4.77 4.53
C TYR A 57 -17.42 4.73 5.96
N GLY A 58 -17.87 5.86 6.51
CA GLY A 58 -18.47 5.94 7.85
C GLY A 58 -19.71 5.05 7.99
N THR A 59 -20.52 4.94 6.93
CA THR A 59 -21.71 4.05 6.91
C THR A 59 -21.34 2.58 7.06
N PHE A 60 -20.15 2.19 6.60
CA PHE A 60 -19.62 0.83 6.69
C PHE A 60 -18.75 0.61 7.92
N LYS A 61 -18.60 1.63 8.78
CA LYS A 61 -17.72 1.63 9.96
C LYS A 61 -16.25 1.33 9.62
N GLN A 62 -15.82 1.58 8.38
CA GLN A 62 -14.42 1.45 8.00
C GLN A 62 -13.62 2.64 8.52
N LYS A 63 -12.46 2.36 9.10
CA LYS A 63 -11.53 3.38 9.64
C LYS A 63 -10.12 3.26 9.05
N CYS A 64 -9.88 2.26 8.22
CA CYS A 64 -8.58 2.00 7.60
C CYS A 64 -8.78 1.57 6.15
N MET A 65 -8.07 2.24 5.24
CA MET A 65 -7.93 1.78 3.86
C MET A 65 -6.53 1.18 3.68
N ASN A 66 -6.49 -0.04 3.17
CA ASN A 66 -5.24 -0.80 3.02
C ASN A 66 -4.35 -0.14 1.98
N PHE A 67 -3.11 0.19 2.37
CA PHE A 67 -2.11 0.74 1.46
C PHE A 67 -0.72 0.26 1.85
N VAL A 68 -0.04 -0.33 0.87
CA VAL A 68 1.30 -0.91 0.99
C VAL A 68 2.23 -0.10 0.09
N ARG A 69 3.42 0.22 0.58
CA ARG A 69 4.44 0.92 -0.20
C ARG A 69 4.89 0.07 -1.38
N SER A 70 5.27 0.75 -2.46
CA SER A 70 5.88 0.13 -3.62
C SER A 70 7.19 -0.60 -3.26
N ALA A 71 7.51 -1.61 -4.06
CA ALA A 71 8.73 -2.38 -3.95
C ALA A 71 9.96 -1.48 -4.10
N LEU A 72 10.98 -1.77 -3.30
CA LEU A 72 12.23 -1.02 -3.31
C LEU A 72 13.15 -1.57 -4.40
N ALA A 73 13.62 -0.69 -5.29
CA ALA A 73 14.67 -1.00 -6.22
C ALA A 73 16.04 -0.94 -5.52
N PRO A 74 16.94 -1.94 -5.72
CA PRO A 74 18.30 -1.84 -5.24
C PRO A 74 19.06 -0.76 -6.01
N SER A 75 19.99 -0.09 -5.33
CA SER A 75 20.94 0.80 -5.99
C SER A 75 21.79 0.03 -7.00
N HIS A 76 22.18 0.70 -8.10
CA HIS A 76 22.96 0.06 -9.16
C HIS A 76 24.31 -0.48 -8.70
N ASP A 77 24.89 0.11 -7.65
CA ASP A 77 26.15 -0.28 -7.03
C ASP A 77 25.95 -1.07 -5.72
N CYS A 78 24.72 -1.44 -5.39
CA CYS A 78 24.34 -2.14 -4.16
C CYS A 78 24.78 -1.42 -2.86
N THR A 79 24.92 -0.09 -2.89
CA THR A 79 25.21 0.73 -1.71
C THR A 79 23.95 1.21 -1.00
N LEU A 80 24.10 1.60 0.27
CA LEU A 80 23.02 2.19 1.06
C LEU A 80 22.73 3.63 0.58
N GLY A 81 21.45 3.96 0.41
CA GLY A 81 21.00 5.25 -0.08
C GLY A 81 19.51 5.49 0.16
N TYR A 82 18.95 6.48 -0.54
CA TYR A 82 17.52 6.72 -0.54
C TYR A 82 16.76 5.58 -1.24
N SER A 83 15.49 5.42 -0.87
CA SER A 83 14.60 4.44 -1.49
C SER A 83 14.22 4.86 -2.91
N GLU A 84 14.39 3.95 -3.87
CA GLU A 84 14.01 4.10 -5.27
C GLU A 84 12.94 3.03 -5.66
N GLN A 85 12.21 3.27 -6.75
CA GLN A 85 11.10 2.43 -7.24
C GLN A 85 11.26 2.13 -8.74
#